data_AF-V5XW86-F1
#
_entry.id   AF-V5XW86-F1
#
_cell.length_a   1.000
_cell.length_b   1.000
_cell.length_c   1.000
_cell.angle_alpha   90.00
_cell.angle_beta   90.00
_cell.angle_gamma   90.00
#
_symmetry.space_group_name_H-M   'P 1'
#
loop_
_entity.id
_entity.type
_entity.pdbx_description
1 polymer ?
#
loop_
_entity_poly.entity_id
_entity_poly.type
_entity_poly.pdbx_seq_one_letter_code
_entity_poly.pdbx_strand_id
1 'polypeptide(L)'
;MDEMTLGDYLRNLRNNKNVTTRELGDLIGYSYSYIASIETGKRKPREAVVEKYIYQLAYNSEELKKIKIDISNITNGEYYKSYLVNYDDSDSKNNTIKNDIDSMIIKENSELSKKIYNFPINDIFYHLNDKYNSKFFDGIKLSDSDRKHIIKLISSTLMTSIENDINFTASNIHLKQNHIYKLEKDYKQIIDEYQSVSDDENEKRKLEVQIEVIRR
;
A
#
# COMPACT_ATOMS: atom_id res chain seq x y z
N MET A 1 4.34 -15.53 29.74
CA MET A 1 3.08 -15.03 29.17
C MET A 1 2.93 -15.81 27.88
N ASP A 2 2.00 -16.76 27.82
CA ASP A 2 1.88 -17.63 26.64
C ASP A 2 1.52 -16.77 25.43
N GLU A 3 2.40 -16.80 24.43
CA GLU A 3 2.23 -16.10 23.17
C GLU A 3 0.99 -16.68 22.47
N MET A 4 0.00 -15.82 22.19
CA MET A 4 -1.27 -16.26 21.58
C MET A 4 -0.97 -16.89 20.23
N THR A 5 -1.22 -18.19 20.07
CA THR A 5 -0.98 -18.87 18.80
C THR A 5 -2.16 -18.71 17.84
N LEU A 6 -1.94 -19.00 16.55
CA LEU A 6 -3.01 -19.05 15.56
C LEU A 6 -4.14 -20.01 15.99
N GLY A 7 -3.78 -21.17 16.55
CA GLY A 7 -4.76 -22.18 17.01
C GLY A 7 -5.64 -21.65 18.13
N ASP A 8 -5.03 -20.99 19.11
CA ASP A 8 -5.74 -20.38 20.24
C ASP A 8 -6.68 -19.27 19.79
N TYR A 9 -6.21 -18.41 18.88
CA TYR A 9 -7.02 -17.32 18.32
C TYR A 9 -8.25 -17.86 17.57
N LEU A 10 -8.07 -18.84 16.68
CA LEU A 10 -9.19 -19.44 15.93
C LEU A 10 -10.19 -20.14 16.85
N ARG A 11 -9.71 -20.86 17.86
CA ARG A 11 -10.56 -21.50 18.87
C ARG A 11 -11.39 -20.47 19.65
N ASN A 12 -10.76 -19.38 20.08
CA ASN A 12 -11.43 -18.31 20.80
C ASN A 12 -12.46 -17.61 19.92
N LEU A 13 -12.10 -17.31 18.66
CA LEU A 13 -13.03 -16.75 17.69
C LEU A 13 -14.27 -17.64 17.53
N ARG A 14 -14.08 -18.95 17.33
CA ARG A 14 -15.19 -19.90 17.18
C ARG A 14 -16.06 -19.99 18.44
N ASN A 15 -15.46 -20.08 19.61
CA ASN A 15 -16.19 -20.13 20.88
C ASN A 15 -17.00 -18.84 21.13
N ASN A 16 -16.44 -17.68 20.78
CA ASN A 16 -17.15 -16.40 20.89
C ASN A 16 -18.36 -16.30 19.95
N LYS A 17 -18.38 -17.09 18.86
CA LYS A 17 -19.54 -17.24 17.98
C LYS A 17 -20.50 -18.36 18.40
N ASN A 18 -20.24 -19.03 19.53
CA ASN A 18 -20.99 -20.18 20.03
C ASN A 18 -21.11 -21.34 19.03
N VAL A 19 -20.16 -21.50 18.13
CA VAL A 19 -20.14 -22.60 17.15
C VAL A 19 -19.30 -23.74 17.72
N THR A 20 -19.80 -24.97 17.70
CA THR A 20 -19.00 -26.12 18.16
C THR A 20 -17.97 -26.53 17.10
N THR A 21 -16.89 -27.21 17.51
CA THR A 21 -15.87 -27.71 16.57
C THR A 21 -16.44 -28.69 15.53
N ARG A 22 -17.48 -29.47 15.89
CA ARG A 22 -18.14 -30.40 14.96
C ARG A 22 -18.93 -29.64 13.91
N GLU A 23 -19.77 -28.69 14.34
CA GLU A 23 -20.57 -27.86 13.44
C GLU A 23 -19.68 -27.08 12.47
N LEU A 24 -18.58 -26.49 12.95
CA LEU A 24 -17.66 -25.81 12.03
C LEU A 24 -17.05 -26.78 11.03
N GLY A 25 -16.59 -27.97 11.47
CA GLY A 25 -16.06 -28.99 10.58
C GLY A 25 -17.04 -29.36 9.46
N ASP A 26 -18.30 -29.59 9.81
CA ASP A 26 -19.35 -29.90 8.85
C ASP A 26 -19.59 -28.74 7.86
N LEU A 27 -19.60 -27.50 8.35
CA LEU A 27 -19.81 -26.30 7.51
C LEU A 27 -18.68 -26.06 6.50
N ILE A 28 -17.42 -26.30 6.89
CA ILE A 28 -16.27 -26.06 6.01
C ILE A 28 -15.73 -27.31 5.32
N GLY A 29 -16.38 -28.47 5.52
CA GLY A 29 -16.10 -29.74 4.84
C GLY A 29 -14.87 -30.49 5.36
N TYR A 30 -14.58 -30.41 6.66
CA TYR A 30 -13.44 -31.06 7.31
C TYR A 30 -13.86 -31.85 8.55
N SER A 31 -13.12 -32.91 8.87
CA SER A 31 -13.44 -33.72 10.06
C SER A 31 -13.24 -32.92 11.35
N TYR A 32 -14.06 -33.21 12.37
CA TYR A 32 -13.90 -32.68 13.73
C TYR A 32 -12.45 -32.80 14.24
N SER A 33 -11.83 -33.97 14.05
CA SER A 33 -10.46 -34.23 14.49
C SER A 33 -9.44 -33.33 13.79
N TYR A 34 -9.68 -32.97 12.52
CA TYR A 34 -8.81 -32.07 11.78
C TYR A 34 -8.92 -30.63 12.32
N ILE A 35 -10.13 -30.12 12.55
CA ILE A 35 -10.34 -28.79 13.14
C ILE A 35 -9.74 -28.70 14.54
N ALA A 36 -9.99 -29.70 15.39
CA ALA A 36 -9.41 -29.77 16.73
C ALA A 36 -7.87 -29.81 16.69
N SER A 37 -7.27 -30.48 15.70
CA SER A 37 -5.81 -30.52 15.54
C SER A 37 -5.21 -29.17 15.13
N ILE A 38 -5.96 -28.34 14.41
CA ILE A 38 -5.55 -26.97 14.05
C ILE A 38 -5.63 -26.06 15.27
N GLU A 39 -6.75 -26.09 15.99
CA GLU A 39 -6.99 -25.26 17.17
C GLU A 39 -6.02 -25.55 18.33
N THR A 40 -5.50 -26.78 18.41
CA THR A 40 -4.50 -27.18 19.42
C THR A 40 -3.07 -27.01 18.93
N GLY A 41 -2.85 -26.46 17.74
CA GLY A 41 -1.52 -26.26 17.15
C GLY A 41 -0.80 -27.54 16.71
N LYS A 42 -1.40 -28.72 16.91
CA LYS A 42 -0.82 -30.01 16.50
C LYS A 42 -0.64 -30.15 15.00
N ARG A 43 -1.44 -29.41 14.20
CA ARG A 43 -1.35 -29.41 12.76
C ARG A 43 -1.43 -28.00 12.19
N LYS A 44 -0.50 -27.68 11.30
CA LYS A 44 -0.46 -26.42 10.59
C LYS A 44 -1.38 -26.43 9.35
N PRO A 45 -2.38 -25.55 9.26
CA PRO A 45 -3.28 -25.48 8.11
C PRO A 45 -2.65 -24.71 6.93
N ARG A 46 -3.17 -24.91 5.72
CA ARG A 46 -2.88 -24.01 4.58
C ARG A 46 -3.74 -22.74 4.69
N GLU A 47 -3.30 -21.62 4.12
CA GLU A 47 -4.04 -20.34 4.20
C GLU A 47 -5.48 -20.46 3.71
N ALA A 48 -5.74 -21.21 2.62
CA ALA A 48 -7.11 -21.44 2.12
C ALA A 48 -8.03 -22.15 3.13
N VAL A 49 -7.47 -22.98 4.04
CA VAL A 49 -8.24 -23.64 5.11
C VAL A 49 -8.57 -22.64 6.21
N VAL A 50 -7.61 -21.79 6.57
CA VAL A 50 -7.81 -20.67 7.52
C VAL A 50 -8.87 -19.71 6.97
N GLU A 51 -8.85 -19.44 5.66
CA GLU A 51 -9.81 -18.55 5.02
C GLU A 51 -11.24 -19.09 5.11
N LYS A 52 -11.46 -20.36 4.75
CA LYS A 52 -12.78 -20.99 4.92
C LYS A 52 -13.27 -20.94 6.37
N TYR A 53 -12.36 -21.18 7.32
CA TYR A 53 -12.65 -21.13 8.75
C TYR A 53 -13.18 -19.74 9.16
N ILE A 54 -12.45 -18.67 8.82
CA ILE A 54 -12.81 -17.32 9.28
C ILE A 54 -14.00 -16.74 8.50
N TYR A 55 -14.18 -17.10 7.22
CA TYR A 55 -15.34 -16.67 6.44
C TYR A 55 -16.65 -17.22 6.99
N GLN A 56 -16.65 -18.45 7.49
CA GLN A 56 -17.86 -19.06 8.08
C GLN A 56 -18.24 -18.41 9.42
N LEU A 57 -17.29 -17.77 10.11
CA LEU A 57 -17.49 -17.18 11.42
C LEU A 57 -17.64 -15.65 11.41
N ALA A 58 -17.15 -14.98 10.36
CA ALA A 58 -17.28 -13.53 10.22
C ALA A 58 -18.69 -13.16 9.75
N TYR A 59 -19.29 -12.15 10.37
CA TYR A 59 -20.64 -11.71 10.00
C TYR A 59 -20.66 -10.72 8.82
N ASN A 60 -19.55 -10.02 8.58
CA ASN A 60 -19.43 -9.02 7.51
C ASN A 60 -17.96 -8.79 7.10
N SER A 61 -17.76 -7.98 6.07
CA SER A 61 -16.45 -7.68 5.47
C SER A 61 -15.48 -6.98 6.42
N GLU A 62 -15.96 -6.12 7.32
CA GLU A 62 -15.11 -5.38 8.26
C GLU A 62 -14.58 -6.28 9.37
N GLU A 63 -15.43 -7.15 9.92
CA GLU A 63 -15.00 -8.14 10.91
C GLU A 63 -13.99 -9.12 10.31
N LEU A 64 -14.24 -9.59 9.09
CA LEU A 64 -13.33 -10.47 8.37
C LEU A 64 -11.96 -9.81 8.16
N LYS A 65 -11.94 -8.52 7.79
CA LYS A 65 -10.71 -7.75 7.60
C LYS A 65 -9.91 -7.64 8.90
N LYS A 66 -10.57 -7.38 10.02
CA LYS A 66 -9.92 -7.34 11.34
C LYS A 66 -9.32 -8.69 11.71
N ILE A 67 -10.06 -9.78 11.52
CA ILE A 67 -9.57 -11.14 11.76
C ILE A 67 -8.32 -11.45 10.92
N LYS A 68 -8.30 -11.03 9.63
CA LYS A 68 -7.13 -11.20 8.77
C LYS A 68 -5.90 -10.42 9.25
N ILE A 69 -6.09 -9.20 9.76
CA ILE A 69 -5.02 -8.39 10.35
C ILE A 69 -4.48 -9.05 11.63
N ASP A 70 -5.36 -9.45 12.54
CA ASP A 70 -4.97 -10.10 13.80
C ASP A 70 -4.17 -11.39 13.54
N ILE A 71 -4.66 -12.25 12.63
CA ILE A 71 -3.96 -13.47 12.22
C ILE A 71 -2.61 -13.14 11.58
N SER A 72 -2.54 -12.11 10.75
CA SER A 72 -1.27 -11.72 10.12
C SER A 72 -0.25 -11.30 11.15
N ASN A 73 -0.64 -10.48 12.13
CA ASN A 73 0.25 -10.03 13.19
C ASN A 73 0.67 -11.18 14.12
N ILE A 74 -0.27 -12.04 14.55
CA ILE A 74 0.01 -13.21 15.41
C ILE A 74 0.99 -14.19 14.74
N THR A 75 0.86 -14.35 13.41
CA THR A 75 1.69 -15.29 12.65
C THR A 75 2.90 -14.62 12.01
N ASN A 76 3.17 -13.35 12.35
CA ASN A 76 4.23 -12.53 11.76
C ASN A 76 4.24 -12.56 10.22
N GLY A 77 3.05 -12.48 9.61
CA GLY A 77 2.83 -12.36 8.18
C GLY A 77 2.92 -13.68 7.44
N GLU A 78 2.98 -14.81 8.16
CA GLU A 78 2.93 -16.12 7.53
C GLU A 78 1.59 -16.36 6.83
N TYR A 79 0.50 -15.87 7.43
CA TYR A 79 -0.82 -15.82 6.81
C TYR A 79 -1.21 -14.36 6.55
N TYR A 80 -1.87 -14.12 5.42
CA TYR A 80 -2.38 -12.80 5.05
C TYR A 80 -1.33 -11.68 5.10
N LYS A 81 -0.10 -11.95 4.64
CA LYS A 81 1.05 -11.03 4.73
C LYS A 81 0.76 -9.57 4.33
N SER A 82 -0.12 -9.35 3.36
CA SER A 82 -0.53 -8.00 2.92
C SER A 82 -1.29 -7.20 3.98
N TYR A 83 -1.70 -7.84 5.07
CA TYR A 83 -2.41 -7.27 6.22
C TYR A 83 -1.51 -7.15 7.46
N LEU A 84 -0.20 -7.45 7.34
CA LEU A 84 0.76 -7.23 8.41
C LEU A 84 0.91 -5.74 8.67
N VAL A 85 0.60 -5.30 9.89
CA VAL A 85 0.74 -3.89 10.31
C VAL A 85 1.69 -3.84 11.50
N ASN A 86 2.88 -3.27 11.30
CA ASN A 86 3.83 -3.02 12.38
C ASN A 86 3.34 -1.83 13.21
N TYR A 87 2.99 -2.11 14.46
CA TYR A 87 2.54 -1.13 15.43
C TYR A 87 3.78 -0.54 16.11
N ASP A 88 4.44 0.45 15.49
CA ASP A 88 5.05 1.62 16.16
C ASP A 88 5.86 2.52 15.20
N ASP A 89 5.75 3.82 15.47
CA ASP A 89 5.88 4.98 14.60
C ASP A 89 7.32 5.49 14.36
N SER A 90 7.55 6.14 13.21
CA SER A 90 8.30 7.41 13.03
C SER A 90 8.98 7.53 11.66
N ASP A 91 8.67 8.64 11.00
CA ASP A 91 9.41 9.26 9.89
C ASP A 91 9.59 8.47 8.58
N SER A 92 8.55 8.49 7.74
CA SER A 92 8.77 8.61 6.29
C SER A 92 7.63 9.36 5.61
N LYS A 93 7.96 10.55 5.12
CA LYS A 93 7.13 11.61 4.53
C LYS A 93 6.38 11.25 3.23
N ASN A 94 6.05 9.98 2.99
CA ASN A 94 5.33 9.52 1.78
C ASN A 94 4.12 8.61 2.07
N ASN A 95 3.61 8.60 3.31
CA ASN A 95 2.46 7.78 3.72
C ASN A 95 1.23 8.58 4.16
N THR A 96 1.18 9.88 3.86
CA THR A 96 0.00 10.73 4.08
C THR A 96 -0.81 10.84 2.79
N ILE A 97 -1.11 9.75 2.07
CA ILE A 97 -2.05 9.74 0.91
C ILE A 97 -3.03 8.55 0.93
N LYS A 98 -2.93 7.59 1.85
CA LYS A 98 -4.11 6.77 2.24
C LYS A 98 -5.07 7.57 3.15
N ASN A 99 -5.04 8.90 2.98
CA ASN A 99 -5.67 9.98 3.74
C ASN A 99 -7.17 9.87 3.73
N ASP A 100 -7.79 10.17 4.87
CA ASP A 100 -8.99 10.96 5.17
C ASP A 100 -10.15 11.03 4.15
N ILE A 101 -10.12 10.25 3.09
CA ILE A 101 -11.08 10.24 1.99
C ILE A 101 -12.44 9.84 2.53
N ASP A 102 -12.47 8.98 3.53
CA ASP A 102 -13.65 8.51 4.25
C ASP A 102 -13.85 9.20 5.60
N SER A 103 -13.17 10.31 5.88
CA SER A 103 -13.23 10.95 7.20
C SER A 103 -13.57 12.44 7.15
N MET A 104 -14.16 12.96 8.20
CA MET A 104 -14.48 14.38 8.35
C MET A 104 -14.03 14.85 9.71
N ILE A 105 -13.37 16.01 9.76
CA ILE A 105 -13.09 16.71 11.01
C ILE A 105 -14.33 17.53 11.37
N ILE A 106 -14.87 17.29 12.55
CA ILE A 106 -16.03 17.98 13.10
C ILE A 106 -15.54 18.81 14.29
N LYS A 107 -16.01 20.05 14.38
CA LYS A 107 -15.77 20.91 15.55
C LYS A 107 -17.02 20.93 16.42
N GLU A 108 -16.95 20.32 17.59
CA GLU A 108 -18.02 20.34 18.60
C GLU A 108 -17.47 20.99 19.86
N ASN A 109 -18.17 21.99 20.41
CA ASN A 109 -17.80 22.64 21.68
C ASN A 109 -16.34 23.11 21.80
N SER A 110 -15.73 23.55 20.69
CA SER A 110 -14.33 23.98 20.59
C SER A 110 -13.27 22.87 20.56
N GLU A 111 -13.68 21.61 20.58
CA GLU A 111 -12.82 20.45 20.35
C GLU A 111 -12.98 19.93 18.91
N LEU A 112 -11.89 19.40 18.36
CA LEU A 112 -11.87 18.79 17.04
C LEU A 112 -11.98 17.27 17.19
N SER A 113 -13.00 16.67 16.60
CA SER A 113 -13.19 15.22 16.53
C SER A 113 -13.14 14.75 15.08
N LYS A 114 -12.64 13.52 14.87
CA LYS A 114 -12.60 12.89 13.55
C LYS A 114 -13.70 11.85 13.44
N LYS A 115 -14.61 12.04 12.48
CA LYS A 115 -15.65 11.07 12.14
C LYS A 115 -15.23 10.28 10.91
N ILE A 116 -15.34 8.97 10.98
CA ILE A 116 -15.03 8.05 9.88
C ILE A 116 -16.36 7.52 9.30
N TYR A 117 -16.44 7.48 7.99
CA TYR A 117 -17.57 7.00 7.19
C TYR A 117 -17.19 5.69 6.51
N ASN A 118 -18.19 4.91 6.12
CA ASN A 118 -17.99 3.68 5.33
C ASN A 118 -17.98 3.94 3.81
N PHE A 119 -17.86 5.20 3.40
CA PHE A 119 -17.78 5.62 2.01
C PHE A 119 -16.87 6.87 1.89
N PRO A 120 -16.31 7.14 0.71
CA PRO A 120 -15.30 8.18 0.53
C PRO A 120 -15.91 9.59 0.48
N ILE A 121 -16.22 10.16 1.65
CA ILE A 121 -16.85 11.48 1.80
C ILE A 121 -16.07 12.66 1.20
N ASN A 122 -14.75 12.60 1.11
CA ASN A 122 -13.90 13.64 0.52
C ASN A 122 -13.45 13.33 -0.91
N ASP A 123 -14.00 12.29 -1.54
CA ASP A 123 -13.74 11.99 -2.95
C ASP A 123 -14.81 12.63 -3.83
N ILE A 124 -14.47 13.78 -4.43
CA ILE A 124 -15.36 14.51 -5.34
C ILE A 124 -15.73 13.65 -6.56
N PHE A 125 -14.81 12.82 -7.06
CA PHE A 125 -15.08 11.95 -8.21
C PHE A 125 -16.11 10.87 -7.86
N TYR A 126 -16.01 10.27 -6.67
CA TYR A 126 -17.03 9.36 -6.14
C TYR A 126 -18.41 10.05 -6.11
N HIS A 127 -18.48 11.25 -5.54
CA HIS A 127 -19.73 11.99 -5.40
C HIS A 127 -20.36 12.37 -6.74
N LEU A 128 -19.56 12.81 -7.72
CA LEU A 128 -20.07 13.22 -9.03
C LEU A 128 -20.53 12.03 -9.89
N ASN A 129 -19.95 10.83 -9.67
CA ASN A 129 -20.33 9.60 -10.38
C ASN A 129 -21.47 8.82 -9.73
N ASP A 130 -21.70 9.03 -8.45
CA ASP A 130 -22.83 8.41 -7.75
C ASP A 130 -24.16 8.96 -8.28
N LYS A 131 -24.85 8.11 -9.06
CA LYS A 131 -26.13 8.40 -9.71
C LYS A 131 -27.32 8.28 -8.78
N TYR A 132 -27.17 7.63 -7.63
CA TYR A 132 -28.27 7.33 -6.72
C TYR A 132 -28.50 8.48 -5.73
N ASN A 133 -27.47 9.27 -5.41
CA ASN A 133 -27.63 10.46 -4.57
C ASN A 133 -27.55 11.76 -5.38
N SER A 134 -28.58 12.60 -5.24
CA SER A 134 -28.62 13.94 -5.84
C SER A 134 -27.48 14.80 -5.31
N LYS A 135 -26.75 15.46 -6.22
CA LYS A 135 -25.68 16.40 -5.87
C LYS A 135 -26.13 17.83 -6.10
N PHE A 136 -25.64 18.74 -5.26
CA PHE A 136 -26.02 20.14 -5.27
C PHE A 136 -24.77 21.01 -5.27
N PHE A 137 -24.82 22.11 -5.99
CA PHE A 137 -23.86 23.21 -5.90
C PHE A 137 -24.64 24.46 -5.52
N ASP A 138 -24.32 25.03 -4.36
CA ASP A 138 -25.02 26.22 -3.82
C ASP A 138 -26.56 26.06 -3.79
N GLY A 139 -27.03 24.90 -3.31
CA GLY A 139 -28.47 24.58 -3.27
C GLY A 139 -29.11 24.23 -4.62
N ILE A 140 -28.40 24.40 -5.74
CA ILE A 140 -28.88 24.05 -7.08
C ILE A 140 -28.57 22.57 -7.36
N LYS A 141 -29.59 21.79 -7.70
CA LYS A 141 -29.42 20.38 -8.06
C LYS A 141 -28.67 20.25 -9.38
N LEU A 142 -27.58 19.49 -9.38
CA LEU A 142 -26.78 19.20 -10.56
C LEU A 142 -27.41 18.09 -11.40
N SER A 143 -27.58 18.34 -12.70
CA SER A 143 -27.98 17.32 -13.66
C SER A 143 -26.83 16.35 -13.95
N ASP A 144 -27.15 15.22 -14.58
CA ASP A 144 -26.14 14.25 -15.02
C ASP A 144 -25.13 14.86 -16.01
N SER A 145 -25.59 15.81 -16.83
CA SER A 145 -24.74 16.53 -17.77
C SER A 145 -23.78 17.47 -17.04
N ASP A 146 -24.28 18.19 -16.03
CA ASP A 146 -23.46 19.10 -15.22
C ASP A 146 -22.37 18.32 -14.48
N ARG A 147 -22.72 17.19 -13.84
CA ARG A 147 -21.74 16.35 -13.13
C ARG A 147 -20.65 15.84 -14.05
N LYS A 148 -21.00 15.38 -15.26
CA LYS A 148 -20.01 14.95 -16.27
C LYS A 148 -19.13 16.11 -16.73
N HIS A 149 -19.70 17.30 -16.91
CA HIS A 149 -18.96 18.48 -17.31
C HIS A 149 -17.95 18.90 -16.23
N ILE A 150 -18.37 18.91 -14.96
CA ILE A 150 -17.50 19.20 -13.81
C ILE A 150 -16.36 18.18 -13.73
N ILE A 151 -16.63 16.88 -13.87
CA ILE A 151 -15.58 15.85 -13.92
C ILE A 151 -14.58 16.19 -15.02
N LYS A 152 -15.04 16.45 -16.23
CA LYS A 152 -14.16 16.76 -17.37
C LYS A 152 -13.29 17.99 -17.10
N LEU A 153 -13.86 19.05 -16.54
CA LEU A 153 -13.15 20.30 -16.22
C LEU A 153 -12.05 20.08 -15.17
N ILE A 154 -12.37 19.35 -14.09
CA ILE A 154 -11.39 19.01 -13.05
C ILE A 154 -10.28 18.13 -13.64
N SER A 155 -10.65 17.08 -14.38
CA SER A 155 -9.70 16.18 -15.00
C SER A 155 -8.76 16.91 -15.96
N SER A 156 -9.27 17.77 -16.84
CA SER A 156 -8.41 18.52 -17.76
C SER A 156 -7.43 19.43 -17.03
N THR A 157 -7.88 20.08 -15.96
CA THR A 157 -7.04 20.98 -15.15
C THR A 157 -5.91 20.21 -14.47
N LEU A 158 -6.23 19.06 -13.86
CA LEU A 158 -5.23 18.19 -13.23
C LEU A 158 -4.24 17.63 -14.25
N MET A 159 -4.72 17.20 -15.42
CA MET A 159 -3.86 16.72 -16.51
C MET A 159 -2.83 17.77 -16.92
N THR A 160 -3.27 19.01 -17.14
CA THR A 160 -2.35 20.11 -17.49
C THR A 160 -1.33 20.39 -16.39
N SER A 161 -1.75 20.39 -15.11
CA SER A 161 -0.83 20.57 -13.99
C SER A 161 0.24 19.48 -13.95
N ILE A 162 -0.17 18.21 -14.09
CA ILE A 162 0.75 17.06 -14.06
C ILE A 162 1.69 17.09 -15.27
N GLU A 163 1.17 17.43 -16.45
CA GLU A 163 1.98 17.56 -17.66
C GLU A 163 3.07 18.63 -17.50
N ASN A 164 2.74 19.76 -16.89
CA ASN A 164 3.73 20.80 -16.57
C ASN A 164 4.82 20.30 -15.63
N ASP A 165 4.46 19.55 -14.59
CA ASP A 165 5.43 18.97 -13.64
C ASP A 165 6.34 17.94 -14.33
N ILE A 166 5.79 17.13 -15.23
CA ILE A 166 6.55 16.19 -16.06
C ILE A 166 7.55 16.96 -16.92
N ASN A 167 7.10 18.00 -17.63
CA ASN A 167 7.95 18.79 -18.51
C ASN A 167 9.08 19.50 -17.75
N PHE A 168 8.77 20.04 -16.57
CA PHE A 168 9.77 20.66 -15.69
C PHE A 168 10.81 19.62 -15.22
N THR A 169 10.35 18.45 -14.78
CA THR A 169 11.24 17.37 -14.32
C THR A 169 12.12 16.85 -15.45
N ALA A 170 11.56 16.63 -16.64
CA ALA A 170 12.30 16.21 -17.82
C ALA A 170 13.40 17.22 -18.20
N SER A 171 13.09 18.52 -18.12
CA SER A 171 14.07 19.59 -18.37
C SER A 171 15.22 19.55 -17.37
N ASN A 172 14.93 19.32 -16.08
CA ASN A 172 15.96 19.17 -15.05
C ASN A 172 16.84 17.95 -15.29
N ILE A 173 16.25 16.82 -15.69
CA ILE A 173 16.99 15.60 -16.04
C ILE A 173 17.94 15.90 -17.22
N HIS A 174 17.46 16.58 -18.25
CA HIS A 174 18.27 16.95 -19.41
C HIS A 174 19.47 17.83 -19.02
N LEU A 175 19.26 18.83 -18.16
CA LEU A 175 20.36 19.68 -17.65
C LEU A 175 21.40 18.87 -16.87
N LYS A 176 20.96 17.93 -16.03
CA LYS A 176 21.85 17.05 -15.27
C LYS A 176 22.62 16.10 -16.20
N GLN A 177 21.98 15.57 -17.24
CA GLN A 177 22.65 14.76 -18.27
C GLN A 177 23.74 15.54 -19.00
N ASN A 178 23.45 16.79 -19.41
CA ASN A 178 24.47 17.66 -20.03
C ASN A 178 25.66 17.92 -19.12
N HIS A 179 25.40 18.10 -17.81
CA HIS A 179 26.47 18.23 -16.83
C HIS A 179 27.31 16.96 -16.70
N ILE A 180 26.67 15.77 -16.70
CA ILE A 180 27.37 14.48 -16.72
C ILE A 180 28.27 14.36 -17.95
N TYR A 181 27.77 14.65 -19.14
CA TYR A 181 28.58 14.61 -20.37
C TYR A 181 29.81 15.52 -20.32
N LYS A 182 29.68 16.70 -19.69
CA LYS A 182 30.83 17.60 -19.50
C LYS A 182 31.88 16.99 -18.57
N LEU A 183 31.45 16.44 -17.43
CA LEU A 183 32.35 15.78 -16.49
C LEU A 183 33.05 14.56 -17.11
N GLU A 184 32.33 13.76 -17.90
CA GLU A 184 32.91 12.61 -18.62
C GLU A 184 33.99 13.04 -19.61
N LYS A 185 33.77 14.16 -20.31
CA LYS A 185 34.76 14.74 -21.23
C LYS A 185 36.01 15.21 -20.49
N ASP A 186 35.82 15.97 -19.40
CA ASP A 186 36.93 16.49 -18.60
C ASP A 186 37.75 15.34 -17.98
N TYR A 187 37.08 14.29 -17.48
CA TYR A 187 37.72 13.09 -16.95
C TYR A 187 38.56 12.38 -18.02
N LYS A 188 38.02 12.21 -19.24
CA LYS A 188 38.75 11.58 -20.34
C LYS A 188 40.01 12.37 -20.72
N GLN A 189 39.92 13.71 -20.77
CA GLN A 189 41.07 14.54 -21.08
C GLN A 189 42.20 14.39 -20.05
N ILE A 190 41.87 14.37 -18.75
CA ILE A 190 42.86 14.17 -17.67
C ILE A 190 43.56 12.82 -17.79
N ILE A 191 42.83 11.76 -18.17
CA ILE A 191 43.43 10.43 -18.37
C ILE A 191 44.37 10.43 -19.57
N ASP A 192 43.94 10.99 -20.71
CA ASP A 192 44.78 11.04 -21.91
C ASP A 192 46.10 11.80 -21.61
N GLU A 193 46.02 12.89 -20.84
CA GLU A 193 47.19 13.63 -20.34
C GLU A 193 48.06 12.76 -19.41
N TYR A 194 47.49 12.06 -18.43
CA TYR A 194 48.22 11.17 -17.52
C TYR A 194 48.95 10.04 -18.26
N GLN A 195 48.27 9.37 -19.20
CA GLN A 195 48.84 8.28 -20.00
C GLN A 195 49.98 8.76 -20.90
N SER A 196 49.96 10.02 -21.35
CA SER A 196 51.02 10.61 -22.15
C SER A 196 52.31 10.90 -21.37
N VAL A 197 52.21 11.05 -20.03
CA VAL A 197 53.33 11.38 -19.13
C VAL A 197 53.84 10.17 -18.34
N SER A 198 53.03 9.12 -18.19
CA SER A 198 53.41 7.90 -17.46
C SER A 198 54.26 6.94 -18.31
N ASP A 199 55.35 6.41 -17.76
CA ASP A 199 56.20 5.39 -18.40
C ASP A 199 55.87 3.94 -17.96
N ASP A 200 54.97 3.77 -16.97
CA ASP A 200 54.60 2.45 -16.42
C ASP A 200 53.36 1.85 -17.10
N GLU A 201 53.60 0.87 -17.98
CA GLU A 201 52.58 0.10 -18.72
C GLU A 201 51.53 -0.60 -17.81
N ASN A 202 51.90 -1.01 -16.60
CA ASN A 202 50.98 -1.71 -15.69
C ASN A 202 49.97 -0.75 -15.04
N GLU A 203 50.40 0.48 -14.73
CA GLU A 203 49.47 1.51 -14.25
C GLU A 203 48.50 1.96 -15.34
N LYS A 204 48.98 2.12 -16.60
CA LYS A 204 48.11 2.45 -17.75
C LYS A 204 47.00 1.43 -17.93
N ARG A 205 47.32 0.12 -17.89
CA ARG A 205 46.33 -0.96 -18.03
C ARG A 205 45.31 -1.02 -16.89
N LYS A 206 45.70 -0.74 -15.63
CA LYS A 206 44.76 -0.71 -14.50
C LYS A 206 43.73 0.41 -14.64
N LEU A 207 44.14 1.57 -15.15
CA LEU A 207 43.26 2.71 -15.37
C LEU A 207 42.25 2.44 -16.50
N GLU A 208 42.67 1.79 -17.59
CA GLU A 208 41.76 1.40 -18.69
C GLU A 208 40.64 0.46 -18.23
N VAL A 209 40.97 -0.54 -17.39
CA VAL A 209 40.00 -1.49 -16.84
C VAL A 209 38.99 -0.80 -15.91
N GLN A 210 39.42 0.17 -15.09
CA GLN A 210 38.49 0.92 -14.22
C GLN A 210 37.47 1.75 -15.01
N ILE A 211 37.86 2.30 -16.17
CA ILE A 211 36.96 3.05 -17.05
C ILE A 211 35.87 2.15 -17.62
N GLU A 212 36.24 0.94 -18.04
CA GLU A 212 35.30 -0.02 -18.64
C GLU A 212 34.25 -0.51 -17.62
N VAL A 213 34.62 -0.57 -16.34
CA VAL A 213 33.71 -0.88 -15.23
C VAL A 213 32.76 0.27 -14.93
N ILE A 214 33.21 1.53 -14.98
CA ILE A 214 32.37 2.72 -14.74
C ILE A 214 31.35 2.94 -15.87
N ARG A 215 31.66 2.48 -17.10
CA ARG A 215 30.78 2.60 -18.27
C ARG A 215 29.70 1.51 -18.39
N ARG A 216 29.73 0.47 -17.55
CA ARG A 216 28.69 -0.59 -17.47
C ARG A 216 27.66 -0.26 -16.41
#